data_AF-A0A947QYY0-F1
#
_entry.id   AF-A0A947QYY0-F1
#
_cell.length_a   1.000
_cell.length_b   1.000
_cell.length_c   1.000
_cell.angle_alpha   90.00
_cell.angle_beta   90.00
_cell.angle_gamma   90.00
#
_symmetry.space_group_name_H-M   'P 1'
#
loop_
_entity.id
_entity.type
_entity.pdbx_description
1 polymer ?
#
loop_
_entity_poly.entity_id
_entity_poly.type
_entity_poly.pdbx_seq_one_letter_code
_entity_poly.pdbx_strand_id
1 'polypeptide(L)'
;MAKKFRQLTEEEKRHICNGCGAKGGWIKPPQFVFKESCDHHDYNYFLGYKEIHRKKADRQFYAAMCRQVRERLWYRRPALYTAAYVYYRAVRLFGRKYFYYGDKEQELDWL
;
A
#
# COMPACT_ATOMS: atom_id res chain seq x y z
N MET A 1 4.78 12.94 -16.91
CA MET A 1 4.46 11.51 -16.66
C MET A 1 5.06 11.15 -15.33
N ALA A 2 4.27 10.67 -14.36
CA ALA A 2 4.82 10.19 -13.10
C ALA A 2 5.81 9.03 -13.36
N LYS A 3 6.89 8.96 -12.58
CA LYS A 3 7.84 7.82 -12.60
C LYS A 3 7.07 6.52 -12.35
N LYS A 4 7.63 5.34 -12.64
CA LYS A 4 7.10 4.07 -12.11
C LYS A 4 7.74 3.80 -10.75
N PHE A 5 7.07 3.05 -9.88
CA PHE A 5 7.62 2.68 -8.56
C PHE A 5 9.04 2.11 -8.61
N ARG A 6 9.34 1.26 -9.61
CA ARG A 6 10.67 0.64 -9.80
C ARG A 6 11.77 1.63 -10.20
N GLN A 7 11.39 2.81 -10.67
CA GLN A 7 12.30 3.87 -11.09
C GLN A 7 12.58 4.88 -9.97
N LEU A 8 11.93 4.73 -8.80
CA LEU A 8 12.18 5.59 -7.65
C LEU A 8 13.55 5.29 -7.05
N THR A 9 14.28 6.34 -6.67
CA THR A 9 15.46 6.24 -5.82
C THR A 9 15.07 5.78 -4.42
N GLU A 10 16.04 5.30 -3.64
CA GLU A 10 15.78 4.95 -2.25
C GLU A 10 15.35 6.15 -1.39
N GLU A 11 15.75 7.36 -1.78
CA GLU A 11 15.31 8.59 -1.12
C GLU A 11 13.84 8.91 -1.41
N GLU A 12 13.43 8.83 -2.68
CA GLU A 12 12.02 8.99 -3.07
C GLU A 12 11.12 7.94 -2.38
N LYS A 13 11.58 6.68 -2.32
CA LYS A 13 10.88 5.62 -1.59
C LYS A 13 10.77 5.91 -0.10
N ARG A 14 11.82 6.44 0.55
CA ARG A 14 11.76 6.81 1.98
C ARG A 14 10.77 7.93 2.26
N HIS A 15 10.56 8.84 1.31
CA HIS A 15 9.61 9.94 1.46
C HIS A 15 8.16 9.47 1.27
N ILE A 16 7.93 8.56 0.32
CA ILE A 16 6.59 8.08 -0.04
C ILE A 16 6.14 6.93 0.86
N CYS A 17 6.99 5.91 1.04
CA CYS A 17 6.63 4.66 1.70
C CYS A 17 6.85 4.75 3.21
N ASN A 18 5.77 4.54 3.97
CA ASN A 18 5.78 4.46 5.43
C ASN A 18 5.72 3.00 5.94
N GLY A 19 5.62 2.04 5.02
CA GLY A 19 5.55 0.61 5.31
C GLY A 19 4.15 0.15 5.71
N CYS A 20 4.03 -1.05 6.29
CA CYS A 20 2.74 -1.71 6.53
C CYS A 20 1.89 -1.16 7.69
N GLY A 21 2.10 0.09 8.11
CA GLY A 21 1.34 0.73 9.19
C GLY A 21 0.86 2.11 8.79
N ALA A 22 -0.31 2.50 9.30
CA ALA A 22 -0.70 3.91 9.27
C ALA A 22 0.35 4.73 10.02
N LYS A 23 0.76 5.88 9.47
CA LYS A 23 1.68 6.81 10.14
C LYS A 23 1.14 7.11 11.56
N GLY A 24 1.83 6.63 12.60
CA GLY A 24 1.44 6.76 14.01
C GLY A 24 0.49 5.69 14.58
N GLY A 25 0.25 4.56 13.90
CA GLY A 25 -0.62 3.48 14.36
C GLY A 25 0.01 2.57 15.44
N TRP A 26 -0.80 2.10 16.39
CA TRP A 26 -0.36 1.25 17.51
C TRP A 26 -0.30 -0.25 17.18
N ILE A 27 -1.00 -0.67 16.12
CA ILE A 27 -0.98 -2.05 15.65
C ILE A 27 0.24 -2.21 14.74
N LYS A 28 1.18 -3.08 15.14
CA LYS A 28 2.30 -3.53 14.30
C LYS A 28 1.94 -4.91 13.72
N PRO A 29 1.10 -4.97 12.67
CA PRO A 29 0.86 -6.24 11.99
C PRO A 29 2.19 -6.78 11.43
N PRO A 30 2.33 -8.09 11.19
CA PRO A 30 3.60 -8.71 10.82
C PRO A 30 4.21 -8.03 9.58
N GLN A 31 5.14 -7.11 9.81
CA GLN A 31 5.66 -6.19 8.79
C GLN A 31 6.45 -6.92 7.69
N PHE A 32 6.93 -8.13 7.97
CA PHE A 32 7.83 -8.85 7.06
C PHE A 32 7.14 -9.51 5.87
N VAL A 33 5.85 -9.86 5.96
CA VAL A 33 5.23 -10.68 4.91
C VAL A 33 4.75 -9.83 3.73
N PHE A 34 4.19 -8.65 4.01
CA PHE A 34 3.53 -7.81 3.00
C PHE A 34 4.24 -6.50 2.70
N LYS A 35 5.48 -6.28 3.18
CA LYS A 35 6.21 -5.02 3.03
C LYS A 35 6.19 -4.47 1.61
N GLU A 36 6.55 -5.29 0.63
CA GLU A 36 6.54 -4.90 -0.78
C GLU A 36 5.12 -4.47 -1.25
N SER A 37 4.08 -5.19 -0.81
CA SER A 37 2.70 -4.83 -1.14
C SER A 37 2.30 -3.50 -0.50
N CYS A 38 2.76 -3.22 0.72
CA CYS A 38 2.52 -1.96 1.42
C CYS A 38 3.24 -0.79 0.74
N ASP A 39 4.52 -0.95 0.38
CA ASP A 39 5.28 0.10 -0.31
C ASP A 39 4.64 0.46 -1.66
N HIS A 40 4.15 -0.54 -2.40
CA HIS A 40 3.37 -0.31 -3.63
C HIS A 40 2.02 0.36 -3.38
N HIS A 41 1.37 0.08 -2.25
CA HIS A 41 0.10 0.70 -1.86
C HIS A 41 0.29 2.18 -1.51
N ASP A 42 1.29 2.50 -0.69
CA ASP A 42 1.69 3.87 -0.34
C ASP A 42 1.98 4.69 -1.59
N TYR A 43 2.71 4.11 -2.54
CA TYR A 43 3.01 4.75 -3.81
C TYR A 43 1.76 5.03 -4.66
N ASN A 44 0.84 4.06 -4.76
CA ASN A 44 -0.41 4.27 -5.46
C ASN A 44 -1.32 5.29 -4.76
N TYR A 45 -1.21 5.40 -3.43
CA TYR A 45 -1.89 6.45 -2.64
C TYR A 45 -1.29 7.83 -2.92
N PHE A 46 0.03 7.94 -3.03
CA PHE A 46 0.71 9.17 -3.38
C PHE A 46 0.31 9.68 -4.78
N LEU A 47 0.30 8.79 -5.78
CA LEU A 47 -0.10 9.17 -7.14
C LEU A 47 -1.60 9.50 -7.26
N GLY A 48 -2.44 8.81 -6.49
CA GLY A 48 -3.88 8.94 -6.56
C GLY A 48 -4.39 10.26 -5.98
N TYR A 49 -5.36 10.86 -6.68
CA TYR A 49 -6.02 12.11 -6.26
C TYR A 49 -7.56 12.04 -6.23
N LYS A 50 -8.15 10.90 -6.62
CA LYS A 50 -9.61 10.65 -6.66
C LYS A 50 -9.97 9.39 -5.89
N GLU A 51 -11.20 9.34 -5.35
CA GLU A 51 -11.73 8.15 -4.66
C GLU A 51 -11.66 6.88 -5.53
N ILE A 52 -11.78 7.01 -6.86
CA ILE A 52 -11.62 5.88 -7.78
C ILE A 52 -10.19 5.31 -7.75
N HIS A 53 -9.18 6.16 -7.59
CA HIS A 53 -7.77 5.78 -7.51
C HIS A 53 -7.49 5.11 -6.18
N ARG A 54 -8.05 5.64 -5.08
CA ARG A 54 -7.98 4.99 -3.76
C ARG A 54 -8.59 3.59 -3.78
N LYS A 55 -9.82 3.44 -4.31
CA LYS A 55 -10.48 2.13 -4.48
C LYS A 55 -9.68 1.17 -5.37
N LYS A 56 -9.01 1.68 -6.40
CA LYS A 56 -8.14 0.89 -7.27
C LYS A 56 -6.88 0.44 -6.53
N ALA A 57 -6.22 1.35 -5.81
CA ALA A 57 -5.04 1.06 -5.00
C ALA A 57 -5.34 0.00 -3.92
N ASP A 58 -6.45 0.12 -3.18
CA ASP A 58 -6.84 -0.85 -2.15
C ASP A 58 -7.08 -2.25 -2.72
N ARG A 59 -7.72 -2.34 -3.91
CA ARG A 59 -7.96 -3.62 -4.60
C ARG A 59 -6.67 -4.25 -5.10
N GLN A 60 -5.78 -3.44 -5.69
CA GLN A 60 -4.47 -3.91 -6.14
C GLN A 60 -3.60 -4.38 -4.98
N PHE A 61 -3.65 -3.68 -3.84
CA PHE A 61 -2.97 -4.07 -2.61
C PHE A 61 -3.44 -5.45 -2.11
N TYR A 62 -4.75 -5.67 -2.03
CA TYR A 62 -5.29 -6.97 -1.65
C TYR A 62 -4.87 -8.10 -2.61
N ALA A 63 -4.94 -7.84 -3.92
CA ALA A 63 -4.53 -8.82 -4.92
C ALA A 63 -3.03 -9.15 -4.85
N ALA A 64 -2.18 -8.15 -4.61
CA ALA A 64 -0.74 -8.32 -4.44
C ALA A 64 -0.41 -9.15 -3.19
N MET A 65 -1.05 -8.85 -2.05
CA MET A 65 -0.91 -9.67 -0.84
C MET A 65 -1.34 -11.12 -1.10
N CYS A 66 -2.50 -11.34 -1.72
CA CYS A 66 -2.98 -12.69 -2.05
C CYS A 66 -2.01 -13.46 -2.96
N ARG A 67 -1.32 -12.78 -3.89
CA ARG A 67 -0.26 -13.39 -4.71
C ARG A 67 0.94 -13.79 -3.86
N GLN A 68 1.42 -12.92 -2.98
CA GLN A 68 2.52 -13.22 -2.07
C GLN A 68 2.17 -14.38 -1.12
N VAL A 69 0.90 -14.51 -0.69
CA VAL A 69 0.44 -15.66 0.12
C VAL A 69 0.55 -16.98 -0.65
N ARG A 70 0.25 -17.01 -1.96
CA ARG A 70 0.34 -18.24 -2.77
C ARG A 70 1.76 -18.80 -2.83
N GLU A 71 2.77 -17.95 -2.76
CA GLU A 71 4.18 -18.33 -2.78
C GLU A 71 4.68 -18.88 -1.42
N ARG A 72 3.83 -18.88 -0.38
CA ARG A 72 4.17 -19.41 0.95
C ARG A 72 3.74 -20.85 1.15
N LEU A 73 4.36 -21.48 2.16
CA LEU A 73 4.03 -22.82 2.64
C LEU A 73 2.52 -22.97 2.88
N TRP A 74 1.95 -24.05 2.37
CA TRP A 74 0.50 -24.26 2.29
C TRP A 74 -0.20 -24.08 3.65
N TYR A 75 0.41 -24.55 4.74
CA TYR A 75 -0.16 -24.50 6.09
C TYR A 75 -0.16 -23.08 6.70
N ARG A 76 0.66 -22.16 6.18
CA ARG A 76 0.65 -20.74 6.59
C ARG A 76 -0.37 -19.91 5.81
N ARG A 77 -0.84 -20.41 4.66
CA ARG A 77 -1.72 -19.66 3.76
C ARG A 77 -3.02 -19.21 4.43
N PRO A 78 -3.74 -20.03 5.22
CA PRO A 78 -5.00 -19.59 5.83
C PRO A 78 -4.83 -18.35 6.71
N ALA A 79 -3.85 -18.37 7.62
CA ALA A 79 -3.55 -17.25 8.50
C ALA A 79 -3.13 -15.99 7.70
N LEU A 80 -2.34 -16.16 6.64
CA LEU A 80 -1.89 -15.05 5.81
C LEU A 80 -3.00 -14.47 4.93
N TYR A 81 -3.93 -15.28 4.41
CA TYR A 81 -5.11 -14.78 3.71
C TYR A 81 -6.02 -13.98 4.64
N THR A 82 -6.23 -14.45 5.87
CA THR A 82 -6.96 -13.71 6.90
C THR A 82 -6.27 -12.38 7.18
N ALA A 83 -4.95 -12.37 7.36
CA ALA A 83 -4.20 -11.13 7.54
C ALA A 83 -4.37 -10.18 6.33
N ALA A 84 -4.21 -10.67 5.10
CA ALA A 84 -4.40 -9.85 3.89
C ALA A 84 -5.80 -9.23 3.81
N TYR A 85 -6.83 -9.98 4.21
CA TYR A 85 -8.20 -9.47 4.26
C TYR A 85 -8.37 -8.39 5.34
N VAL A 86 -7.80 -8.58 6.53
CA VAL A 86 -7.83 -7.58 7.61
C VAL A 86 -7.16 -6.27 7.15
N TYR A 87 -5.99 -6.35 6.51
CA TYR A 87 -5.32 -5.18 5.94
C TYR A 87 -6.19 -4.46 4.90
N TYR A 88 -6.79 -5.22 3.98
CA TYR A 88 -7.70 -4.65 2.98
C TYR A 88 -8.88 -3.93 3.64
N ARG A 89 -9.54 -4.55 4.62
CA ARG A 89 -10.65 -3.93 5.35
C ARG A 89 -10.20 -2.67 6.11
N ALA A 90 -9.03 -2.69 6.72
CA ALA A 90 -8.47 -1.53 7.41
C ALA A 90 -8.26 -0.33 6.47
N VAL A 91 -7.63 -0.53 5.29
CA VAL A 91 -7.45 0.58 4.33
C VAL A 91 -8.77 1.04 3.71
N ARG A 92 -9.75 0.14 3.54
CA ARG A 92 -11.10 0.51 3.09
C ARG A 92 -11.82 1.42 4.08
N LEU A 93 -11.68 1.16 5.39
CA LEU A 93 -12.34 1.92 6.46
C LEU A 93 -11.59 3.21 6.81
N PHE A 94 -10.27 3.14 6.97
CA PHE A 94 -9.47 4.23 7.53
C PHE A 94 -8.59 4.96 6.51
N GLY A 95 -8.32 4.35 5.36
CA GLY A 95 -7.40 4.89 4.34
C GLY A 95 -7.87 6.23 3.75
N ARG A 96 -9.17 6.54 3.84
CA ARG A 96 -9.72 7.84 3.38
C ARG A 96 -9.03 9.03 4.05
N LYS A 97 -8.61 8.90 5.31
CA LYS A 97 -7.95 9.98 6.08
C LYS A 97 -6.53 10.27 5.60
N TYR A 98 -5.87 9.29 4.99
CA TYR A 98 -4.47 9.37 4.58
C TYR A 98 -4.28 9.56 3.07
N PHE A 99 -5.38 9.49 2.31
CA PHE A 99 -5.36 9.64 0.86
C PHE A 99 -5.51 11.11 0.47
N TYR A 100 -4.70 11.56 -0.49
CA TYR A 100 -4.78 12.91 -1.04
C TYR A 100 -5.99 13.04 -1.98
N TYR A 101 -6.75 14.12 -1.84
CA TYR A 101 -7.83 14.47 -2.77
C TYR A 101 -7.52 15.81 -3.42
N GLY A 102 -7.48 15.82 -4.75
CA GLY A 102 -7.17 17.02 -5.53
C GLY A 102 -7.61 16.85 -6.98
N ASP A 103 -7.13 17.74 -7.85
CA ASP A 103 -7.51 17.76 -9.27
C ASP A 103 -6.50 17.07 -10.19
N LYS A 104 -5.25 16.92 -9.73
CA LYS A 104 -4.15 16.30 -10.47
C LYS A 104 -3.29 15.38 -9.59
N GLU A 105 -2.47 14.57 -10.24
CA GLU A 105 -1.47 13.71 -9.59
C GLU A 105 -0.43 14.55 -8.83
N GLN A 106 0.13 13.99 -7.76
CA GLN A 106 1.26 14.59 -7.08
C GLN A 106 2.53 14.44 -7.93
N GLU A 107 3.23 15.54 -8.14
CA GLU A 107 4.51 15.56 -8.85
C GLU A 107 5.65 15.24 -7.88
N LEU A 108 6.77 14.71 -8.38
CA LEU A 108 7.94 14.35 -7.58
C LEU A 108 9.03 15.43 -7.74
N ASP A 109 8.61 16.67 -7.96
CA ASP A 109 9.44 17.84 -8.29
C ASP A 109 9.99 18.56 -7.05
N TRP A 110 9.57 18.14 -5.85
CA TRP A 110 10.01 18.69 -4.56
C TRP A 110 11.07 17.85 -3.82
N LEU A 111 11.69 16.88 -4.50
CA LEU A 111 12.88 16.12 -4.05
C LEU A 111 14.04 16.39 -5.01
#